data_AF-D0LLX3-F1
#
_entry.id   AF-D0LLX3-F1
#
_cell.length_a   1.000
_cell.length_b   1.000
_cell.length_c   1.000
_cell.angle_alpha   90.00
_cell.angle_beta   90.00
_cell.angle_gamma   90.00
#
_symmetry.space_group_name_H-M   'P 1'
#
loop_
_entity.id
_entity.type
_entity.pdbx_description
1 polymer ?
#
loop_
_entity_poly.entity_id
_entity_poly.type
_entity_poly.pdbx_seq_one_letter_code
_entity_poly.pdbx_strand_id
1 'polypeptide(L)'
;MTLSDKQKRILRWVGYPLLALLVFSFTLQRTFPYERIKEKIVELAKPSYDVEIVSVEPGFWPGAMVLETILLKSKPKTPSEEPSVILIDRLEIDIGLLALVVGTAAIDIEATLGEGTVSGEVSVTSSQLDTHFVTEDLSLDAIPGIQAVVGLPMKGNLNAEIDLSVPESRWDLAEGLVTLSCPGCVAGDGEAKIKPRQRRGRAAMFGGEGLTVPALNLGDLSGRVVIGNGRGVIEEFEAESVDGVLAVRGEVQFAAALAEARFEQACLRFRLSDALKQREPEFGNVQLLMGAPPQDDGFSNIKMLGKVSEMRMLAAVNCEQDGTAERVNLRGNTTSASRVNRGERGRPSLPDEDDEDAEDMDEGDEDMDEGERVGEAGGTLRGGIDGQGEVAERRPAGVDTGEEAAREVLERGAARGEGGDTANLRGRRPLGDPAQRGLDNDDDDDGRAGRNEERGRDFDDEREFDEEDDEEPEPDDRYEDEIDPEEAEEEFEG
;
A
#
# COMPACT_ATOMS: atom_id res chain seq x y z
N MET A 1 -30.98 46.82 -14.27
CA MET A 1 -30.66 46.93 -12.83
C MET A 1 -29.39 47.78 -12.69
N THR A 2 -29.46 48.93 -12.01
CA THR A 2 -28.30 49.81 -11.79
C THR A 2 -27.61 49.43 -10.48
N LEU A 3 -26.35 48.98 -10.56
CA LEU A 3 -25.55 48.63 -9.39
C LEU A 3 -25.29 49.87 -8.51
N SER A 4 -25.44 49.72 -7.19
CA SER A 4 -25.17 50.75 -6.19
C SER A 4 -23.69 51.15 -6.20
N ASP A 5 -23.36 52.41 -5.86
CA ASP A 5 -21.97 52.89 -5.84
C ASP A 5 -21.07 52.11 -4.87
N LYS A 6 -21.65 51.53 -3.81
CA LYS A 6 -20.92 50.60 -2.91
C LYS A 6 -20.54 49.31 -3.62
N GLN A 7 -21.44 48.75 -4.43
CA GLN A 7 -21.19 47.55 -5.21
C GLN A 7 -20.12 47.81 -6.27
N LYS A 8 -20.13 48.97 -6.93
CA LYS A 8 -19.07 49.36 -7.88
C LYS A 8 -17.68 49.44 -7.22
N ARG A 9 -17.61 49.93 -5.98
CA ARG A 9 -16.34 50.03 -5.24
C ARG A 9 -15.80 48.66 -4.84
N ILE A 10 -16.68 47.78 -4.33
CA ILE A 10 -16.32 46.38 -3.99
C ILE A 10 -15.93 45.62 -5.26
N LEU A 11 -16.69 45.76 -6.34
CA LEU A 11 -16.41 45.12 -7.62
C LEU A 11 -15.05 45.52 -8.17
N ARG A 12 -14.60 46.77 -7.99
CA ARG A 12 -13.24 47.17 -8.36
C ARG A 12 -12.19 46.54 -7.45
N TRP A 13 -12.39 46.58 -6.14
CA TRP A 13 -11.43 46.03 -5.17
C TRP A 13 -11.25 44.52 -5.26
N VAL A 14 -12.29 43.78 -5.62
CA VAL A 14 -12.23 42.32 -5.82
C VAL A 14 -11.94 41.97 -7.29
N GLY A 15 -12.45 42.76 -8.23
CA GLY A 15 -12.30 42.49 -9.66
C GLY A 15 -10.87 42.65 -10.18
N TYR A 16 -10.12 43.66 -9.71
CA TYR A 16 -8.71 43.81 -10.08
C TYR A 16 -7.83 42.63 -9.62
N PRO A 17 -7.83 42.20 -8.35
CA PRO A 17 -7.03 41.06 -7.92
C PRO A 17 -7.51 39.74 -8.57
N LEU A 18 -8.82 39.55 -8.76
CA LEU A 18 -9.33 38.35 -9.43
C LEU A 18 -8.91 38.31 -10.91
N LEU A 19 -9.00 39.43 -11.63
CA LEU A 19 -8.51 39.53 -13.01
C LEU A 19 -6.99 39.34 -13.07
N ALA A 20 -6.24 39.92 -12.13
CA ALA A 20 -4.79 39.74 -12.05
C ALA A 20 -4.42 38.28 -11.79
N LEU A 21 -5.14 37.59 -10.91
CA LEU A 21 -4.97 36.16 -10.64
C LEU A 21 -5.29 35.32 -11.88
N LEU A 22 -6.38 35.62 -12.59
CA LEU A 22 -6.73 34.93 -13.84
C LEU A 22 -5.65 35.11 -14.92
N VAL A 23 -5.18 36.35 -15.13
CA VAL A 23 -4.10 36.64 -16.09
C VAL A 23 -2.79 35.98 -15.66
N PHE A 24 -2.48 35.98 -14.36
CA PHE A 24 -1.32 35.31 -13.80
C PHE A 24 -1.39 33.80 -14.04
N SER A 25 -2.50 33.14 -13.68
CA SER A 25 -2.70 31.71 -13.91
C SER A 25 -2.59 31.34 -15.38
N PHE A 26 -3.22 32.11 -16.29
CA PHE A 26 -3.13 31.88 -17.73
C PHE A 26 -1.70 32.06 -18.27
N THR A 27 -1.01 33.11 -17.83
CA THR A 27 0.39 33.35 -18.22
C THR A 27 1.29 32.24 -17.69
N LEU A 28 1.08 31.82 -16.44
CA LEU A 28 1.83 30.73 -15.82
C LEU A 28 1.60 29.43 -16.59
N GLN A 29 0.36 29.04 -16.87
CA GLN A 29 0.04 27.85 -17.67
C GLN A 29 0.70 27.89 -19.07
N ARG A 30 0.75 29.05 -19.72
CA ARG A 30 1.39 29.18 -21.04
C ARG A 30 2.93 29.19 -20.99
N THR A 31 3.51 29.65 -19.89
CA THR A 31 4.97 29.80 -19.72
C THR A 31 5.61 28.64 -18.95
N PHE A 32 4.80 27.74 -18.40
CA PHE A 32 5.28 26.62 -17.61
C PHE A 32 6.09 25.66 -18.50
N PRO A 33 7.32 25.30 -18.12
CA PRO A 33 8.22 24.51 -18.96
C PRO A 33 7.92 23.01 -18.85
N TYR A 34 6.75 22.57 -19.34
CA TYR A 34 6.30 21.17 -19.30
C TYR A 34 7.36 20.19 -19.84
N GLU A 35 8.03 20.55 -20.95
CA GLU A 35 9.08 19.72 -21.55
C GLU A 35 10.26 19.49 -20.62
N ARG A 36 10.66 20.51 -19.83
CA ARG A 36 11.77 20.35 -18.88
C ARG A 36 11.41 19.43 -17.73
N ILE A 37 10.15 19.45 -17.31
CA ILE A 37 9.66 18.56 -16.26
C ILE A 37 9.60 17.13 -16.78
N LYS A 38 9.11 16.93 -18.02
CA LYS A 38 9.15 15.64 -18.71
C LYS A 38 10.57 15.09 -18.75
N GLU A 39 11.54 15.88 -19.22
CA GLU A 39 12.96 15.49 -19.27
C GLU A 39 13.49 15.11 -17.89
N LYS A 40 13.15 15.87 -16.85
CA LYS A 40 13.57 15.60 -15.47
C LYS A 40 12.93 14.34 -14.89
N ILE A 41 11.66 14.08 -15.16
CA ILE A 41 10.96 12.85 -14.74
C ILE A 41 11.63 11.64 -15.39
N VAL A 42 11.87 11.71 -16.70
CA VAL A 42 12.56 10.62 -17.43
C VAL A 42 13.99 10.44 -16.90
N GLU A 43 14.71 11.53 -16.64
CA GLU A 43 16.07 11.49 -16.07
C GLU A 43 16.11 10.86 -14.68
N LEU A 44 15.13 11.16 -13.81
CA LEU A 44 15.01 10.58 -12.47
C LEU A 44 14.58 9.11 -12.50
N ALA A 45 13.80 8.70 -13.50
CA ALA A 45 13.34 7.32 -13.63
C ALA A 45 14.35 6.40 -14.35
N LYS A 46 15.21 6.95 -15.23
CA LYS A 46 16.26 6.24 -15.97
C LYS A 46 17.12 5.25 -15.17
N PRO A 47 17.50 5.51 -13.90
CA PRO A 47 18.30 4.57 -13.11
C PRO A 47 17.60 3.23 -12.85
N SER A 48 16.27 3.22 -12.78
CA SER A 48 15.48 2.03 -12.41
C SER A 48 14.57 1.53 -13.53
N TYR A 49 14.14 2.42 -14.42
CA TYR A 49 13.18 2.12 -15.47
C TYR A 49 13.55 2.81 -16.79
N ASP A 50 13.33 2.12 -17.91
CA ASP A 50 13.22 2.75 -19.21
C ASP A 50 11.79 3.23 -19.38
N VAL A 51 11.63 4.56 -19.36
CA VAL A 51 10.34 5.23 -19.36
C VAL A 51 10.05 5.76 -20.75
N GLU A 52 8.95 5.29 -21.34
CA GLU A 52 8.42 5.79 -22.59
C GLU A 52 7.11 6.54 -22.29
N ILE A 53 7.12 7.86 -22.51
CA ILE A 53 5.97 8.75 -22.28
C ILE A 53 5.44 9.15 -23.65
N VAL A 54 4.25 8.65 -24.00
CA VAL A 54 3.60 8.91 -25.30
C VAL A 54 3.27 10.40 -25.45
N SER A 55 2.49 10.95 -24.52
CA SER A 55 2.07 12.35 -24.54
C SER A 55 2.14 12.97 -23.15
N VAL A 56 2.40 14.28 -23.11
CA VAL A 56 2.26 15.11 -21.90
C VAL A 56 1.36 16.27 -22.29
N GLU A 57 0.20 16.34 -21.67
CA GLU A 57 -0.78 17.39 -21.89
C GLU A 57 -0.86 18.31 -20.66
N PRO A 58 -1.06 19.63 -20.88
CA PRO A 58 -1.34 20.53 -19.77
C PRO A 58 -2.72 20.21 -19.18
N GLY A 59 -2.80 20.05 -17.87
CA GLY A 59 -4.08 19.86 -17.19
C GLY A 59 -4.92 21.14 -17.16
N PHE A 60 -6.16 21.02 -16.67
CA PHE A 60 -7.11 22.13 -16.59
C PHE A 60 -6.66 23.22 -15.60
N TRP A 61 -6.01 22.81 -14.50
CA TRP A 61 -5.52 23.71 -13.47
C TRP A 61 -4.06 24.14 -13.71
N PRO A 62 -3.66 25.35 -13.29
CA PRO A 62 -2.28 25.80 -13.44
C PRO A 62 -1.35 24.97 -12.55
N GLY A 63 -0.35 24.32 -13.15
CA GLY A 63 0.56 23.39 -12.48
C GLY A 63 0.16 21.92 -12.61
N ALA A 64 -1.02 21.64 -13.16
CA ALA A 64 -1.49 20.31 -13.53
C ALA A 64 -0.80 19.81 -14.81
N MET A 65 -0.40 18.56 -14.82
CA MET A 65 0.04 17.85 -16.02
C MET A 65 -0.60 16.48 -16.09
N VAL A 66 -1.11 16.14 -17.27
CA VAL A 66 -1.70 14.83 -17.57
C VAL A 66 -0.74 14.11 -18.50
N LEU A 67 -0.27 12.95 -18.07
CA LEU A 67 0.53 12.05 -18.88
C LEU A 67 -0.35 10.89 -19.30
N GLU A 68 -0.48 10.66 -20.60
CA GLU A 68 -1.24 9.52 -21.13
C GLU A 68 -0.28 8.43 -21.56
N THR A 69 -0.65 7.18 -21.27
CA THR A 69 0.06 5.97 -21.68
C THR A 69 1.55 6.03 -21.34
N ILE A 70 1.88 5.82 -20.06
CA ILE A 70 3.26 5.68 -19.62
C ILE A 70 3.60 4.19 -19.62
N LEU A 71 4.61 3.84 -20.43
CA LEU A 71 5.17 2.51 -20.43
C LEU A 71 6.46 2.54 -19.61
N LEU A 72 6.46 1.91 -18.44
CA LEU A 72 7.67 1.74 -17.63
C LEU A 72 8.20 0.33 -17.85
N LYS A 73 9.37 0.20 -18.44
CA LYS A 73 10.08 -1.09 -18.58
C LYS A 73 11.15 -1.14 -17.51
N SER A 74 11.10 -2.13 -16.61
CA SER A 74 12.19 -2.29 -15.65
C SER A 74 13.47 -2.73 -16.35
N LYS A 75 14.61 -2.19 -15.90
CA LYS A 75 15.90 -2.66 -16.38
C LYS A 75 16.23 -4.00 -15.72
N PRO A 76 16.44 -5.08 -16.47
CA PRO A 76 16.77 -6.36 -15.89
C PRO A 76 18.12 -6.25 -15.18
N LYS A 77 18.19 -6.65 -13.90
CA LYS A 77 19.45 -6.61 -13.12
C LYS A 77 20.40 -7.72 -13.53
N THR A 78 19.85 -8.78 -14.11
CA THR A 78 20.60 -9.91 -14.65
C THR A 78 20.12 -10.22 -16.06
N PRO A 79 20.99 -10.67 -16.98
CA PRO A 79 20.65 -10.94 -18.38
C PRO A 79 19.59 -12.06 -18.57
N SER A 80 19.23 -12.77 -17.50
CA SER A 80 18.23 -13.85 -17.51
C SER A 80 16.86 -13.42 -16.94
N GLU A 81 16.71 -12.18 -16.49
CA GLU A 81 15.47 -11.67 -15.91
C GLU A 81 14.62 -11.00 -17.00
N GLU A 82 13.36 -11.41 -17.12
CA GLU A 82 12.43 -10.80 -18.09
C GLU A 82 12.05 -9.39 -17.62
N PRO A 83 12.11 -8.37 -18.51
CA PRO A 83 11.76 -7.01 -18.14
C PRO A 83 10.26 -6.91 -17.84
N SER A 84 9.92 -6.46 -16.64
CA SER A 84 8.53 -6.20 -16.28
C SER A 84 8.07 -4.91 -16.95
N VAL A 85 7.00 -4.99 -17.74
CA VAL A 85 6.36 -3.83 -18.38
C VAL A 85 5.19 -3.37 -17.53
N ILE A 86 5.16 -2.09 -17.19
CA ILE A 86 4.08 -1.45 -16.44
C ILE A 86 3.39 -0.50 -17.39
N LEU A 87 2.08 -0.65 -17.51
CA LEU A 87 1.24 0.27 -18.26
C LEU A 87 0.46 1.12 -17.27
N ILE A 88 0.70 2.42 -17.30
CA ILE A 88 -0.12 3.41 -16.59
C ILE A 88 -0.91 4.13 -17.66
N ASP A 89 -2.23 3.98 -17.63
CA ASP A 89 -3.10 4.50 -18.70
C ASP A 89 -3.14 6.03 -18.66
N ARG A 90 -3.27 6.59 -17.45
CA ARG A 90 -3.36 8.02 -17.22
C ARG A 90 -2.72 8.37 -15.89
N LEU A 91 -1.88 9.39 -15.87
CA LEU A 91 -1.24 9.92 -14.67
C LEU A 91 -1.40 11.44 -14.66
N GLU A 92 -2.23 11.94 -13.76
CA GLU A 92 -2.37 13.36 -13.46
C GLU A 92 -1.47 13.71 -12.28
N ILE A 93 -0.68 14.77 -12.43
CA ILE A 93 0.17 15.30 -11.37
C ILE A 93 -0.12 16.79 -11.25
N ASP A 94 -0.56 17.21 -10.07
CA ASP A 94 -0.85 18.59 -9.72
C ASP A 94 0.19 19.11 -8.74
N ILE A 95 0.93 20.14 -9.14
CA ILE A 95 1.91 20.79 -8.27
C ILE A 95 1.28 22.03 -7.63
N GLY A 96 1.18 22.04 -6.31
CA GLY A 96 0.65 23.13 -5.52
C GLY A 96 1.49 24.41 -5.60
N LEU A 97 1.23 25.27 -6.59
CA LEU A 97 1.98 26.52 -6.81
C LEU A 97 1.98 27.46 -5.60
N LEU A 98 0.86 27.52 -4.87
CA LEU A 98 0.75 28.34 -3.66
C LEU A 98 1.60 27.80 -2.52
N ALA A 99 1.69 26.47 -2.38
CA ALA A 99 2.55 25.83 -1.41
C ALA A 99 4.01 26.25 -1.67
N LEU A 100 4.44 26.23 -2.93
CA LEU A 100 5.81 26.59 -3.30
C LEU A 100 6.16 28.05 -2.95
N VAL A 101 5.20 28.97 -2.99
CA VAL A 101 5.40 30.38 -2.58
C VAL A 101 5.64 30.49 -1.07
N VAL A 102 5.02 29.62 -0.27
CA VAL A 102 5.17 29.58 1.20
C VAL A 102 6.39 28.75 1.63
N GLY A 103 7.05 28.05 0.70
CA GLY A 103 8.24 27.24 0.98
C GLY A 103 7.93 25.77 1.30
N THR A 104 6.72 25.31 0.97
CA THR A 104 6.29 23.90 1.08
C THR A 104 6.08 23.32 -0.30
N ALA A 105 6.42 22.06 -0.55
CA ALA A 105 6.00 21.37 -1.78
C ALA A 105 4.72 20.58 -1.48
N ALA A 106 3.71 20.71 -2.33
CA ALA A 106 2.50 19.88 -2.28
C ALA A 106 2.29 19.31 -3.68
N ILE A 107 2.10 18.00 -3.77
CA ILE A 107 1.95 17.27 -5.02
C ILE A 107 0.75 16.35 -4.86
N ASP A 108 -0.29 16.57 -5.65
CA ASP A 108 -1.39 15.64 -5.80
C ASP A 108 -1.13 14.76 -7.02
N ILE A 109 -1.37 13.46 -6.89
CA ILE A 109 -1.09 12.44 -7.89
C ILE A 109 -2.36 11.62 -8.04
N GLU A 110 -2.85 11.50 -9.28
CA GLU A 110 -3.95 10.61 -9.61
C GLU A 110 -3.52 9.74 -10.78
N ALA A 111 -3.53 8.42 -10.60
CA ALA A 111 -3.13 7.45 -11.61
C ALA A 111 -4.26 6.46 -11.85
N THR A 112 -4.55 6.17 -13.12
CA THR A 112 -5.45 5.09 -13.54
C THR A 112 -4.61 3.93 -14.06
N LEU A 113 -4.80 2.75 -13.46
CA LEU A 113 -4.11 1.52 -13.82
C LEU A 113 -5.15 0.42 -14.08
N GLY A 114 -5.45 0.16 -15.35
CA GLY A 114 -6.48 -0.80 -15.74
C GLY A 114 -7.87 -0.34 -15.29
N GLU A 115 -8.54 -1.14 -14.47
CA GLU A 115 -9.87 -0.82 -13.92
C GLU A 115 -9.82 0.00 -12.61
N GLY A 116 -8.63 0.13 -12.00
CA GLY A 116 -8.46 0.77 -10.70
C GLY A 116 -7.86 2.18 -10.76
N THR A 117 -8.01 2.91 -9.65
CA THR A 117 -7.49 4.27 -9.48
C THR A 117 -6.61 4.36 -8.24
N VAL A 118 -5.54 5.14 -8.34
CA VAL A 118 -4.61 5.45 -7.26
C VAL A 118 -4.57 6.96 -7.11
N SER A 119 -4.98 7.46 -5.95
CA SER A 119 -4.90 8.87 -5.58
C SER A 119 -3.87 9.04 -4.47
N GLY A 120 -3.08 10.10 -4.52
CA GLY A 120 -2.01 10.35 -3.56
C GLY A 120 -1.76 11.84 -3.38
N GLU A 121 -1.75 12.31 -2.14
CA GLU A 121 -1.28 13.64 -1.77
C GLU A 121 0.05 13.50 -1.04
N VAL A 122 1.06 14.23 -1.50
CA VAL A 122 2.39 14.27 -0.90
C VAL A 122 2.72 15.72 -0.59
N SER A 123 2.88 16.03 0.69
CA SER A 123 3.32 17.35 1.14
C SER A 123 4.69 17.24 1.82
N VAL A 124 5.61 18.11 1.42
CA VAL A 124 6.98 18.16 1.92
C VAL A 124 7.24 19.55 2.47
N THR A 125 7.48 19.61 3.76
CA THR A 125 7.93 20.79 4.50
C THR A 125 9.40 20.60 4.89
N SER A 126 10.09 21.66 5.32
CA SER A 126 11.48 21.56 5.78
C SER A 126 11.69 20.60 6.96
N SER A 127 10.63 20.24 7.69
CA SER A 127 10.68 19.41 8.89
C SER A 127 9.80 18.17 8.83
N GLN A 128 9.00 17.96 7.79
CA GLN A 128 7.97 16.93 7.77
C GLN A 128 7.62 16.52 6.34
N LEU A 129 7.45 15.21 6.14
CA LEU A 129 6.90 14.61 4.94
C LEU A 129 5.56 13.99 5.32
N ASP A 130 4.46 14.51 4.79
CA ASP A 130 3.13 13.93 4.97
C ASP A 130 2.69 13.32 3.63
N THR A 131 2.19 12.08 3.68
CA THR A 131 1.71 11.34 2.52
C THR A 131 0.37 10.70 2.84
N HIS A 132 -0.61 10.90 1.96
CA HIS A 132 -1.91 10.25 1.99
C HIS A 132 -2.12 9.56 0.65
N PHE A 133 -2.16 8.23 0.62
CA PHE A 133 -2.42 7.46 -0.59
C PHE A 133 -3.68 6.62 -0.43
N VAL A 134 -4.53 6.60 -1.45
CA VAL A 134 -5.73 5.79 -1.52
C VAL A 134 -5.73 5.03 -2.85
N THR A 135 -6.04 3.74 -2.81
CA THR A 135 -6.27 2.93 -4.00
C THR A 135 -7.69 2.40 -3.96
N GLU A 136 -8.37 2.48 -5.10
CA GLU A 136 -9.72 1.97 -5.29
C GLU A 136 -9.69 0.97 -6.45
N ASP A 137 -10.18 -0.24 -6.20
CA ASP A 137 -10.28 -1.33 -7.18
C ASP A 137 -9.00 -1.61 -7.99
N LEU A 138 -7.83 -1.46 -7.37
CA LEU A 138 -6.54 -1.62 -8.04
C LEU A 138 -6.24 -3.09 -8.30
N SER A 139 -6.22 -3.52 -9.56
CA SER A 139 -5.94 -4.91 -9.90
C SER A 139 -4.52 -5.31 -9.49
N LEU A 140 -4.39 -6.36 -8.68
CA LEU A 140 -3.11 -6.79 -8.12
C LEU A 140 -2.09 -7.24 -9.19
N ASP A 141 -2.55 -7.73 -10.33
CA ASP A 141 -1.71 -8.10 -11.47
C ASP A 141 -1.18 -6.87 -12.24
N ALA A 142 -1.84 -5.71 -12.11
CA ALA A 142 -1.36 -4.45 -12.65
C ALA A 142 -0.27 -3.81 -11.79
N ILE A 143 -0.09 -4.24 -10.53
CA ILE A 143 0.93 -3.71 -9.62
C ILE A 143 2.28 -4.38 -9.91
N PRO A 144 3.27 -3.65 -10.45
CA PRO A 144 4.59 -4.20 -10.67
C PRO A 144 5.29 -4.60 -9.38
N GLY A 145 6.03 -5.70 -9.45
CA GLY A 145 6.90 -6.13 -8.37
C GLY A 145 6.19 -6.75 -7.18
N ILE A 146 4.85 -6.69 -7.08
CA ILE A 146 4.12 -7.39 -6.01
C ILE A 146 4.40 -8.89 -6.05
N GLN A 147 4.49 -9.46 -7.27
CA GLN A 147 4.86 -10.86 -7.47
C GLN A 147 6.29 -11.16 -7.02
N ALA A 148 7.22 -10.21 -7.14
CA ALA A 148 8.60 -10.38 -6.67
C ALA A 148 8.70 -10.31 -5.14
N VAL A 149 7.83 -9.53 -4.50
CA VAL A 149 7.74 -9.41 -3.03
C VAL A 149 7.07 -10.64 -2.43
N VAL A 150 5.90 -11.02 -2.94
CA VAL A 150 5.10 -12.15 -2.43
C VAL A 150 5.64 -13.49 -2.94
N GLY A 151 6.36 -13.50 -4.06
CA GLY A 151 6.88 -14.71 -4.71
C GLY A 151 5.84 -15.48 -5.52
N LEU A 152 4.63 -14.94 -5.68
CA LEU A 152 3.51 -15.56 -6.39
C LEU A 152 2.72 -14.50 -7.16
N PRO A 153 2.18 -14.85 -8.34
CA PRO A 153 1.19 -14.00 -9.02
C PRO A 153 -0.06 -13.89 -8.15
N MET A 154 -0.60 -12.69 -8.01
CA MET A 154 -1.84 -12.46 -7.28
C MET A 154 -2.87 -11.83 -8.22
N LYS A 155 -4.14 -12.18 -8.02
CA LYS A 155 -5.29 -11.65 -8.73
C LYS A 155 -6.33 -11.13 -7.74
N GLY A 156 -7.10 -10.14 -8.16
CA GLY A 156 -8.12 -9.49 -7.36
C GLY A 156 -7.89 -7.99 -7.24
N ASN A 157 -8.85 -7.31 -6.63
CA ASN A 157 -8.88 -5.85 -6.54
C ASN A 157 -8.41 -5.41 -5.16
N LEU A 158 -7.36 -4.59 -5.10
CA LEU A 158 -6.79 -4.04 -3.89
C LEU A 158 -7.36 -2.65 -3.62
N ASN A 159 -7.96 -2.50 -2.44
CA ASN A 159 -8.28 -1.22 -1.85
C ASN A 159 -7.29 -0.98 -0.70
N ALA A 160 -6.58 0.14 -0.72
CA ALA A 160 -5.60 0.48 0.29
C ALA A 160 -5.69 1.95 0.64
N GLU A 161 -5.46 2.29 1.90
CA GLU A 161 -5.38 3.66 2.38
C GLU A 161 -4.14 3.75 3.28
N ILE A 162 -3.27 4.70 2.98
CA ILE A 162 -1.97 4.88 3.61
C ILE A 162 -1.88 6.35 4.03
N ASP A 163 -2.02 6.58 5.33
CA ASP A 163 -1.73 7.85 5.97
C ASP A 163 -0.39 7.75 6.68
N LEU A 164 0.59 8.56 6.29
CA LEU A 164 1.90 8.52 6.90
C LEU A 164 2.47 9.93 7.03
N SER A 165 3.02 10.20 8.22
CA SER A 165 3.75 11.40 8.56
C SER A 165 5.15 11.03 9.03
N VAL A 166 6.16 11.53 8.33
CA VAL A 166 7.58 11.26 8.60
C VAL A 166 8.28 12.58 8.94
N PRO A 167 8.45 12.89 10.24
CA PRO A 167 9.15 14.10 10.65
C PRO A 167 10.66 13.96 10.37
N GLU A 168 11.28 15.05 9.93
CA GLU A 168 12.72 15.17 9.67
C GLU A 168 13.30 14.10 8.73
N SER A 169 12.46 13.50 7.88
CA SER A 169 12.83 12.34 7.04
C SER A 169 13.34 11.14 7.85
N ARG A 170 12.93 11.03 9.11
CA ARG A 170 13.31 9.99 10.06
C ARG A 170 12.18 8.98 10.26
N TRP A 171 12.34 7.82 9.64
CA TRP A 171 11.35 6.74 9.70
C TRP A 171 11.18 6.16 11.11
N ASP A 172 12.20 6.29 11.97
CA ASP A 172 12.14 5.91 13.37
C ASP A 172 11.27 6.84 14.24
N LEU A 173 10.76 7.93 13.66
CA LEU A 173 9.80 8.85 14.28
C LEU A 173 8.48 8.91 13.51
N ALA A 174 8.28 8.03 12.52
CA ALA A 174 7.09 8.06 11.69
C ALA A 174 5.82 7.74 12.49
N GLU A 175 4.71 8.34 12.08
CA GLU A 175 3.36 8.11 12.60
C GLU A 175 2.39 7.92 11.43
N GLY A 176 1.39 7.07 11.58
CA GLY A 176 0.47 6.80 10.47
C GLY A 176 -0.47 5.62 10.67
N LEU A 177 -1.28 5.38 9.65
CA LEU A 177 -2.21 4.27 9.53
C LEU A 177 -2.10 3.70 8.11
N VAL A 178 -1.98 2.38 8.02
CA VAL A 178 -2.07 1.65 6.77
C VAL A 178 -3.23 0.68 6.87
N THR A 179 -4.22 0.83 6.01
CA THR A 179 -5.33 -0.11 5.85
C THR A 179 -5.34 -0.70 4.46
N LEU A 180 -5.63 -1.99 4.36
CA LEU A 180 -5.70 -2.72 3.11
C LEU A 180 -6.89 -3.67 3.14
N SER A 181 -7.53 -3.85 1.99
CA SER A 181 -8.69 -4.71 1.80
C SER A 181 -8.68 -5.25 0.38
N CYS A 182 -8.79 -6.56 0.25
CA CYS A 182 -8.72 -7.26 -1.03
C CYS A 182 -9.82 -8.34 -1.05
N PRO A 183 -11.04 -8.02 -1.50
CA PRO A 183 -12.14 -8.96 -1.53
C PRO A 183 -11.94 -10.01 -2.64
N GLY A 184 -12.13 -11.28 -2.28
CA GLY A 184 -12.03 -12.41 -3.22
C GLY A 184 -10.66 -12.60 -3.89
N CYS A 185 -9.57 -12.22 -3.22
CA CYS A 185 -8.24 -12.27 -3.82
C CYS A 185 -7.70 -13.70 -3.95
N VAL A 186 -6.89 -13.94 -4.97
CA VAL A 186 -6.34 -15.26 -5.31
C VAL A 186 -4.84 -15.15 -5.43
N ALA A 187 -4.10 -16.07 -4.79
CA ALA A 187 -2.66 -16.17 -4.89
C ALA A 187 -2.25 -17.44 -5.64
N GLY A 188 -1.38 -17.29 -6.63
CA GLY A 188 -0.96 -18.36 -7.52
C GLY A 188 -1.83 -18.47 -8.78
N ASP A 189 -1.25 -19.04 -9.81
CA ASP A 189 -1.86 -19.34 -11.11
C ASP A 189 -1.88 -20.85 -11.41
N GLY A 190 -1.33 -21.69 -10.52
CA GLY A 190 -1.18 -23.13 -10.72
C GLY A 190 0.07 -23.54 -11.50
N GLU A 191 0.87 -22.58 -11.96
CA GLU A 191 2.07 -22.83 -12.77
C GLU A 191 3.33 -22.28 -12.09
N ALA A 192 3.19 -21.19 -11.33
CA ALA A 192 4.25 -20.53 -10.61
C ALA A 192 4.93 -21.48 -9.62
N LYS A 193 6.25 -21.62 -9.77
CA LYS A 193 7.08 -22.45 -8.90
C LYS A 193 7.79 -21.58 -7.87
N ILE A 194 7.50 -21.78 -6.59
CA ILE A 194 8.28 -21.16 -5.53
C ILE A 194 9.60 -21.92 -5.41
N LYS A 195 10.69 -21.21 -5.71
CA LYS A 195 12.04 -21.66 -5.40
C LYS A 195 12.42 -21.09 -4.03
N PRO A 196 12.50 -21.90 -2.96
CA PRO A 196 12.93 -21.40 -1.67
C PRO A 196 14.32 -20.78 -1.80
N ARG A 197 14.48 -19.50 -1.40
CA ARG A 197 15.76 -18.79 -1.46
C ARG A 197 16.85 -19.45 -0.59
N GLN A 198 16.46 -20.25 0.40
CA GLN A 198 17.37 -20.95 1.29
C GLN A 198 17.92 -22.24 0.65
N ARG A 199 19.16 -22.17 0.15
CA ARG A 199 19.92 -23.34 -0.37
C ARG A 199 20.43 -24.30 0.71
N ARG A 200 20.17 -24.04 2.00
CA ARG A 200 20.69 -24.85 3.12
C ARG A 200 19.53 -25.46 3.91
N GLY A 201 19.64 -26.75 4.25
CA GLY A 201 18.66 -27.47 5.09
C GLY A 201 17.63 -28.28 4.29
N ARG A 202 16.49 -28.62 4.93
CA ARG A 202 15.42 -29.43 4.32
C ARG A 202 14.83 -28.80 3.05
N ALA A 203 14.92 -27.48 2.90
CA ALA A 203 14.55 -26.76 1.68
C ALA A 203 15.40 -27.16 0.44
N ALA A 204 16.59 -27.75 0.63
CA ALA A 204 17.38 -28.31 -0.46
C ALA A 204 16.75 -29.58 -1.07
N MET A 205 15.75 -30.20 -0.41
CA MET A 205 15.05 -31.37 -0.95
C MET A 205 14.13 -31.04 -2.12
N PHE A 206 13.83 -29.76 -2.40
CA PHE A 206 13.01 -29.34 -3.54
C PHE A 206 13.75 -29.37 -4.90
N GLY A 207 14.90 -30.05 -4.98
CA GLY A 207 15.55 -30.43 -6.24
C GLY A 207 15.92 -29.29 -7.19
N GLY A 208 15.86 -28.03 -6.77
CA GLY A 208 15.98 -26.87 -7.65
C GLY A 208 14.77 -26.63 -8.57
N GLU A 209 13.87 -27.61 -8.74
CA GLU A 209 12.69 -27.52 -9.60
C GLU A 209 11.60 -26.60 -9.02
N GLY A 210 11.58 -26.41 -7.69
CA GLY A 210 10.61 -25.54 -7.01
C GLY A 210 9.27 -26.24 -6.78
N LEU A 211 8.50 -25.75 -5.80
CA LEU A 211 7.15 -26.25 -5.51
C LEU A 211 6.15 -25.44 -6.33
N THR A 212 5.41 -26.08 -7.23
CA THR A 212 4.29 -25.45 -7.93
C THR A 212 3.20 -25.10 -6.93
N VAL A 213 2.78 -23.85 -6.90
CA VAL A 213 1.70 -23.40 -6.01
C VAL A 213 0.39 -23.38 -6.79
N PRO A 214 -0.63 -24.15 -6.36
CA PRO A 214 -1.95 -24.10 -7.00
C PRO A 214 -2.55 -22.70 -6.85
N ALA A 215 -3.57 -22.37 -7.64
CA ALA A 215 -4.36 -21.17 -7.38
C ALA A 215 -5.06 -21.31 -6.00
N LEU A 216 -4.61 -20.53 -5.03
CA LEU A 216 -5.14 -20.46 -3.67
C LEU A 216 -6.11 -19.30 -3.58
N ASN A 217 -7.36 -19.59 -3.27
CA ASN A 217 -8.31 -18.55 -2.94
C ASN A 217 -7.95 -18.00 -1.56
N LEU A 218 -7.65 -16.71 -1.45
CA LEU A 218 -7.40 -16.02 -0.17
C LEU A 218 -8.68 -15.43 0.42
N GLY A 219 -9.78 -15.43 -0.33
CA GLY A 219 -11.06 -14.88 0.09
C GLY A 219 -10.95 -13.40 0.37
N ASP A 220 -11.53 -12.95 1.48
CA ASP A 220 -11.47 -11.55 1.89
C ASP A 220 -10.22 -11.34 2.74
N LEU A 221 -9.25 -10.63 2.18
CA LEU A 221 -8.02 -10.25 2.87
C LEU A 221 -8.16 -8.83 3.41
N SER A 222 -8.09 -8.66 4.72
CA SER A 222 -8.07 -7.36 5.40
C SER A 222 -6.73 -7.16 6.10
N GLY A 223 -6.31 -5.91 6.23
CA GLY A 223 -5.15 -5.57 7.03
C GLY A 223 -5.17 -4.14 7.54
N ARG A 224 -4.57 -3.94 8.71
CA ARG A 224 -4.50 -2.69 9.44
C ARG A 224 -3.20 -2.66 10.23
N VAL A 225 -2.34 -1.69 9.91
CA VAL A 225 -1.08 -1.42 10.59
C VAL A 225 -1.10 0.00 11.13
N VAL A 226 -0.89 0.16 12.43
CA VAL A 226 -0.81 1.47 13.07
C VAL A 226 0.65 1.78 13.37
N ILE A 227 1.13 2.91 12.89
CA ILE A 227 2.51 3.35 13.05
C ILE A 227 2.53 4.51 14.05
N GLY A 228 3.35 4.40 15.10
CA GLY A 228 3.56 5.47 16.06
C GLY A 228 4.97 5.47 16.58
N ASN A 229 5.64 6.63 16.56
CA ASN A 229 7.04 6.80 17.01
C ASN A 229 7.98 5.75 16.37
N GLY A 230 7.85 5.54 15.05
CA GLY A 230 8.65 4.57 14.32
C GLY A 230 8.42 3.12 14.71
N ARG A 231 7.31 2.80 15.39
CA ARG A 231 6.88 1.43 15.65
C ARG A 231 5.55 1.16 14.95
N GLY A 232 5.55 0.22 14.03
CA GLY A 232 4.35 -0.30 13.36
C GLY A 232 3.81 -1.51 14.10
N VAL A 233 2.55 -1.46 14.54
CA VAL A 233 1.82 -2.59 15.13
C VAL A 233 0.83 -3.10 14.09
N ILE A 234 0.94 -4.38 13.73
CA ILE A 234 0.00 -5.07 12.84
C ILE A 234 -1.19 -5.50 13.71
N GLU A 235 -2.25 -4.70 13.71
CA GLU A 235 -3.46 -4.94 14.51
C GLU A 235 -4.29 -6.08 13.92
N GLU A 236 -4.49 -6.02 12.61
CA GLU A 236 -5.27 -6.98 11.83
C GLU A 236 -4.51 -7.24 10.55
N PHE A 237 -4.30 -8.50 10.19
CA PHE A 237 -3.90 -8.88 8.84
C PHE A 237 -4.39 -10.29 8.68
N GLU A 238 -5.60 -10.46 8.19
CA GLU A 238 -6.30 -11.74 8.17
C GLU A 238 -6.84 -11.99 6.77
N ALA A 239 -6.80 -13.24 6.32
CA ALA A 239 -7.42 -13.67 5.09
C ALA A 239 -8.18 -14.96 5.37
N GLU A 240 -9.50 -14.94 5.15
CA GLU A 240 -10.37 -16.09 5.37
C GLU A 240 -10.97 -16.56 4.05
N SER A 241 -10.80 -17.85 3.76
CA SER A 241 -11.25 -18.44 2.50
C SER A 241 -11.69 -19.89 2.65
N VAL A 242 -12.20 -20.43 1.54
CA VAL A 242 -12.51 -21.86 1.39
C VAL A 242 -11.26 -22.75 1.41
N ASP A 243 -10.10 -22.19 1.08
CA ASP A 243 -8.83 -22.91 0.97
C ASP A 243 -8.01 -22.82 2.27
N GLY A 244 -8.30 -21.85 3.14
CA GLY A 244 -7.67 -21.75 4.45
C GLY A 244 -7.92 -20.43 5.18
N VAL A 245 -7.24 -20.29 6.32
CA VAL A 245 -7.18 -19.05 7.10
C VAL A 245 -5.73 -18.64 7.22
N LEU A 246 -5.45 -17.36 7.00
CA LEU A 246 -4.15 -16.70 7.18
C LEU A 246 -4.32 -15.57 8.19
N ALA A 247 -3.40 -15.43 9.13
CA ALA A 247 -3.36 -14.29 10.04
C ALA A 247 -1.91 -13.88 10.31
N VAL A 248 -1.60 -12.59 10.24
CA VAL A 248 -0.31 -12.03 10.59
C VAL A 248 -0.49 -11.04 11.73
N ARG A 249 0.33 -11.16 12.77
CA ARG A 249 0.33 -10.24 13.91
C ARG A 249 1.76 -9.93 14.32
N GLY A 250 1.97 -8.77 14.95
CA GLY A 250 3.22 -8.42 15.58
C GLY A 250 3.67 -7.00 15.30
N GLU A 251 4.95 -6.73 15.54
CA GLU A 251 5.51 -5.38 15.52
C GLU A 251 6.69 -5.27 14.54
N VAL A 252 6.76 -4.12 13.89
CA VAL A 252 7.84 -3.68 13.01
C VAL A 252 8.45 -2.42 13.62
N GLN A 253 9.72 -2.46 13.96
CA GLN A 253 10.47 -1.28 14.39
C GLN A 253 11.14 -0.65 13.16
N PHE A 254 10.72 0.55 12.79
CA PHE A 254 11.36 1.34 11.77
C PHE A 254 12.69 1.90 12.30
N ALA A 255 13.72 1.79 11.49
CA ALA A 255 15.00 2.46 11.68
C ALA A 255 14.99 3.82 10.95
N ALA A 256 16.09 4.56 10.96
CA ALA A 256 16.17 5.83 10.22
C ALA A 256 15.91 5.67 8.71
N ALA A 257 16.27 4.51 8.14
CA ALA A 257 15.95 4.13 6.77
C ALA A 257 14.96 2.94 6.75
N LEU A 258 13.97 3.00 5.87
CA LEU A 258 12.95 1.96 5.73
C LEU A 258 13.54 0.57 5.43
N ALA A 259 14.61 0.50 4.63
CA ALA A 259 15.28 -0.77 4.29
C ALA A 259 15.91 -1.49 5.50
N GLU A 260 16.13 -0.76 6.59
CA GLU A 260 16.67 -1.25 7.85
C GLU A 260 15.60 -1.54 8.90
N ALA A 261 14.31 -1.33 8.58
CA ALA A 261 13.21 -1.72 9.45
C ALA A 261 13.31 -3.20 9.83
N ARG A 262 12.91 -3.53 11.06
CA ARG A 262 13.08 -4.86 11.65
C ARG A 262 11.78 -5.41 12.19
N PHE A 263 11.53 -6.68 11.91
CA PHE A 263 10.51 -7.44 12.61
C PHE A 263 11.05 -7.83 13.99
N GLU A 264 10.46 -7.30 15.06
CA GLU A 264 10.82 -7.69 16.43
C GLU A 264 10.11 -8.99 16.82
N GLN A 265 8.81 -9.09 16.54
CA GLN A 265 7.97 -10.22 16.93
C GLN A 265 6.81 -10.46 15.96
N ALA A 266 7.06 -10.42 14.65
CA ALA A 266 6.01 -10.75 13.70
C ALA A 266 5.77 -12.27 13.64
N CYS A 267 4.51 -12.68 13.59
CA CYS A 267 4.07 -14.05 13.52
C CYS A 267 3.04 -14.22 12.42
N LEU A 268 3.32 -15.18 11.54
CA LEU A 268 2.41 -15.69 10.54
C LEU A 268 1.75 -16.96 11.09
N ARG A 269 0.43 -16.95 11.23
CA ARG A 269 -0.42 -18.10 11.54
C ARG A 269 -1.19 -18.47 10.30
N PHE A 270 -1.23 -19.75 9.96
CA PHE A 270 -2.02 -20.19 8.82
C PHE A 270 -2.56 -21.60 9.00
N ARG A 271 -3.72 -21.87 8.42
CA ARG A 271 -4.39 -23.18 8.47
C ARG A 271 -4.97 -23.49 7.10
N LEU A 272 -4.53 -24.59 6.50
CA LEU A 272 -5.07 -25.06 5.23
C LEU A 272 -6.37 -25.85 5.47
N SER A 273 -7.38 -25.63 4.63
CA SER A 273 -8.63 -26.37 4.69
C SER A 273 -8.43 -27.81 4.23
N ASP A 274 -9.28 -28.72 4.70
CA ASP A 274 -9.21 -30.12 4.28
C ASP A 274 -9.62 -30.30 2.82
N ALA A 275 -10.45 -29.39 2.29
CA ALA A 275 -10.79 -29.35 0.87
C ALA A 275 -9.54 -29.08 0.01
N LEU A 276 -8.69 -28.12 0.40
CA LEU A 276 -7.44 -27.85 -0.31
C LEU A 276 -6.48 -29.04 -0.19
N LYS A 277 -6.33 -29.66 0.98
CA LYS A 277 -5.46 -30.83 1.16
C LYS A 277 -5.91 -32.03 0.32
N GLN A 278 -7.20 -32.21 0.11
CA GLN A 278 -7.76 -33.27 -0.74
C GLN A 278 -7.61 -32.95 -2.23
N ARG A 279 -7.80 -31.68 -2.61
CA ARG A 279 -7.64 -31.20 -3.99
C ARG A 279 -6.17 -31.27 -4.43
N GLU A 280 -5.26 -30.85 -3.55
CA GLU A 280 -3.85 -30.66 -3.83
C GLU A 280 -2.98 -31.36 -2.76
N PRO A 281 -2.85 -32.70 -2.79
CA PRO A 281 -2.16 -33.45 -1.74
C PRO A 281 -0.66 -33.14 -1.63
N GLU A 282 -0.03 -32.70 -2.72
CA GLU A 282 1.37 -32.25 -2.71
C GLU A 282 1.52 -30.95 -1.93
N PHE A 283 0.62 -29.98 -2.16
CA PHE A 283 0.59 -28.72 -1.44
C PHE A 283 0.09 -28.88 0.00
N GLY A 284 -0.80 -29.84 0.27
CA GLY A 284 -1.31 -30.13 1.62
C GLY A 284 -0.21 -30.45 2.64
N ASN A 285 0.97 -30.90 2.18
CA ASN A 285 2.13 -31.17 3.02
C ASN A 285 3.06 -29.95 3.20
N VAL A 286 2.73 -28.78 2.65
CA VAL A 286 3.56 -27.57 2.74
C VAL A 286 3.84 -27.15 4.18
N GLN A 287 2.90 -27.38 5.10
CA GLN A 287 3.10 -27.13 6.54
C GLN A 287 4.31 -27.91 7.10
N LEU A 288 4.39 -29.21 6.76
CA LEU A 288 5.50 -30.06 7.17
C LEU A 288 6.80 -29.66 6.46
N LEU A 289 6.71 -29.27 5.20
CA LEU A 289 7.86 -28.86 4.39
C LEU A 289 8.46 -27.53 4.85
N MET A 290 7.63 -26.57 5.25
CA MET A 290 8.08 -25.32 5.89
C MET A 290 8.60 -25.55 7.31
N GLY A 291 8.49 -26.77 7.85
CA GLY A 291 8.91 -27.10 9.20
C GLY A 291 8.00 -26.53 10.28
N ALA A 292 6.77 -26.14 9.92
CA ALA A 292 5.76 -25.57 10.81
C ALA A 292 4.60 -26.56 10.95
N PRO A 293 4.76 -27.67 11.70
CA PRO A 293 3.66 -28.60 11.91
C PRO A 293 2.47 -27.88 12.56
N PRO A 294 1.24 -28.31 12.26
CA PRO A 294 0.05 -27.75 12.90
C PRO A 294 0.15 -27.99 14.41
N GLN A 295 -0.25 -26.98 15.20
CA GLN A 295 -0.38 -27.06 16.65
C GLN A 295 -1.71 -27.72 17.03
N ASP A 296 -2.00 -27.79 18.33
CA ASP A 296 -3.23 -28.40 18.86
C ASP A 296 -4.50 -27.68 18.38
N ASP A 297 -4.40 -26.40 18.01
CA ASP A 297 -5.48 -25.59 17.42
C ASP A 297 -5.62 -25.78 15.89
N GLY A 298 -4.76 -26.60 15.28
CA GLY A 298 -4.70 -26.85 13.85
C GLY A 298 -4.01 -25.76 13.02
N PHE A 299 -3.51 -24.69 13.65
CA PHE A 299 -2.74 -23.65 12.97
C PHE A 299 -1.25 -23.97 12.96
N SER A 300 -0.60 -23.62 11.85
CA SER A 300 0.85 -23.61 11.72
C SER A 300 1.36 -22.20 11.94
N ASN A 301 2.37 -22.06 12.81
CA ASN A 301 2.93 -20.77 13.19
C ASN A 301 4.37 -20.62 12.71
N ILE A 302 4.68 -19.47 12.11
CA ILE A 302 6.01 -19.08 11.62
C ILE A 302 6.35 -17.71 12.20
N LYS A 303 7.40 -17.64 13.02
CA LYS A 303 7.91 -16.38 13.56
C LYS A 303 8.84 -15.73 12.53
N MET A 304 8.62 -14.46 12.25
CA MET A 304 9.40 -13.64 11.32
C MET A 304 10.25 -12.66 12.13
N LEU A 305 11.56 -12.68 11.89
CA LEU A 305 12.55 -11.89 12.64
C LEU A 305 13.59 -11.28 11.71
N GLY A 306 14.23 -10.21 12.21
CA GLY A 306 15.37 -9.57 11.53
C GLY A 306 14.94 -8.40 10.67
N LYS A 307 15.83 -7.94 9.77
CA LYS A 307 15.55 -6.82 8.88
C LYS A 307 14.50 -7.23 7.84
N VAL A 308 13.66 -6.30 7.38
CA VAL A 308 12.69 -6.56 6.29
C VAL A 308 13.40 -7.09 5.04
N SER A 309 14.58 -6.58 4.73
CA SER A 309 15.43 -7.01 3.62
C SER A 309 16.10 -8.38 3.82
N GLU A 310 16.25 -8.84 5.07
CA GLU A 310 16.92 -10.09 5.45
C GLU A 310 16.02 -10.94 6.37
N MET A 311 14.72 -10.99 6.05
CA MET A 311 13.74 -11.63 6.91
C MET A 311 14.08 -13.11 7.14
N ARG A 312 14.11 -13.50 8.40
CA ARG A 312 14.33 -14.88 8.83
C ARG A 312 13.03 -15.47 9.33
N MET A 313 12.64 -16.60 8.74
CA MET A 313 11.48 -17.38 9.18
C MET A 313 11.95 -18.49 10.12
N LEU A 314 11.38 -18.54 11.32
CA LEU A 314 11.55 -19.60 12.30
C LEU A 314 10.24 -20.36 12.43
N ALA A 315 10.23 -21.58 11.92
CA ALA A 315 9.05 -22.44 11.94
C ALA A 315 8.85 -23.12 13.31
N ALA A 316 7.61 -23.52 13.61
CA ALA A 316 7.23 -24.27 14.82
C ALA A 316 7.46 -23.53 16.16
N VAL A 317 7.41 -22.19 16.16
CA VAL A 317 7.52 -21.39 17.38
C VAL A 317 6.12 -20.98 17.84
N ASN A 318 5.82 -21.14 19.13
CA ASN A 318 4.59 -20.61 19.72
C ASN A 318 4.64 -19.09 19.72
N CYS A 319 3.75 -18.47 18.94
CA CYS A 319 3.63 -17.02 18.88
C CYS A 319 2.93 -16.42 20.09
N GLU A 320 2.31 -17.25 20.92
CA GLU A 320 1.45 -16.82 22.04
C GLU A 320 2.23 -16.46 23.32
N GLN A 321 3.54 -16.76 23.41
CA GLN A 321 4.28 -16.68 24.68
C GLN A 321 5.17 -15.44 24.88
N ASP A 322 5.40 -14.58 23.87
CA ASP A 322 6.46 -13.56 23.98
C ASP A 322 5.99 -12.10 24.14
N GLY A 323 4.70 -11.83 24.22
CA GLY A 323 4.25 -10.48 24.51
C GLY A 323 2.76 -10.35 24.45
N THR A 324 2.14 -10.19 25.62
CA THR A 324 0.95 -9.37 25.73
C THR A 324 1.16 -8.14 24.86
N ALA A 325 0.39 -8.03 23.78
CA ALA A 325 0.05 -6.75 23.19
C ALA A 325 -0.59 -5.94 24.33
N GLU A 326 0.26 -5.35 25.17
CA GLU A 326 -0.10 -4.24 26.02
C GLU A 326 -0.58 -3.23 24.99
N ARG A 327 -1.90 -3.18 24.81
CA ARG A 327 -2.60 -2.29 23.89
C ARG A 327 -1.91 -0.95 24.05
N VAL A 328 -1.07 -0.60 23.08
CA VAL A 328 -0.36 0.67 23.08
C VAL A 328 -1.48 1.66 23.28
N ASN A 329 -1.46 2.38 24.41
CA ASN A 329 -2.44 3.40 24.70
C ASN A 329 -2.20 4.55 23.72
N LEU A 330 -2.54 4.34 22.44
CA LEU A 330 -2.65 5.34 21.38
C LEU A 330 -3.89 6.23 21.61
N ARG A 331 -4.25 6.44 22.88
CA ARG A 331 -5.21 7.46 23.33
C ARG A 331 -4.59 8.86 23.38
N GLY A 332 -3.32 9.00 23.00
CA GLY A 332 -2.69 10.30 22.78
C GLY A 332 -2.89 10.78 21.34
N ASN A 333 -3.92 11.61 21.12
CA ASN A 333 -3.90 12.68 20.12
C ASN A 333 -4.30 12.40 18.64
N THR A 334 -5.13 11.40 18.33
CA THR A 334 -5.78 11.29 17.00
C THR A 334 -6.99 12.21 16.80
N THR A 335 -7.15 13.26 17.61
CA THR A 335 -8.16 14.32 17.39
C THR A 335 -7.53 15.60 16.87
N SER A 336 -6.90 15.58 15.69
CA SER A 336 -6.57 16.84 14.96
C SER A 336 -6.28 16.74 13.46
N ALA A 337 -6.24 15.57 12.83
CA ALA A 337 -5.98 15.46 11.37
C ALA A 337 -7.16 14.84 10.60
N SER A 338 -8.37 15.37 10.80
CA SER A 338 -9.47 15.24 9.81
C SER A 338 -10.51 16.32 10.07
N ARG A 339 -10.13 17.57 9.83
CA ARG A 339 -11.05 18.68 9.58
C ARG A 339 -10.62 19.41 8.32
N VAL A 340 -10.63 18.68 7.21
CA VAL A 340 -10.88 19.30 5.92
C VAL A 340 -12.37 19.67 5.89
N ASN A 341 -12.63 20.96 5.77
CA ASN A 341 -13.95 21.59 5.78
C ASN A 341 -14.93 20.94 4.77
N ARG A 342 -15.82 20.07 5.25
CA ARG A 342 -17.09 19.78 4.57
C ARG A 342 -18.20 20.51 5.31
N GLY A 343 -18.58 21.67 4.79
CA GLY A 343 -19.65 22.49 5.34
C GLY A 343 -21.01 21.84 5.14
N GLU A 344 -21.48 21.06 6.12
CA GLU A 344 -22.87 20.66 6.23
C GLU A 344 -23.64 21.62 7.15
N ARG A 345 -24.78 22.08 6.62
CA ARG A 345 -25.67 23.06 7.23
C ARG A 345 -26.43 22.40 8.39
N GLY A 346 -26.46 23.11 9.51
CA GLY A 346 -27.09 22.68 10.75
C GLY A 346 -28.56 22.28 10.63
N ARG A 347 -28.87 21.17 11.29
CA ARG A 347 -30.20 20.88 11.84
C ARG A 347 -30.34 21.58 13.20
N PRO A 348 -31.51 22.13 13.54
CA PRO A 348 -31.75 22.75 14.84
C PRO A 348 -31.85 21.69 15.95
N SER A 349 -31.21 21.99 17.08
CA SER A 349 -31.27 21.25 18.34
C SER A 349 -32.67 21.34 18.97
N LEU A 350 -33.16 20.21 19.45
CA LEU A 350 -34.29 20.11 20.38
C LEU A 350 -33.77 20.34 21.82
N PRO A 351 -34.64 20.84 22.74
CA PRO A 351 -34.25 21.12 24.12
C PRO A 351 -34.11 19.85 24.95
N ASP A 352 -33.21 19.92 25.92
CA ASP A 352 -32.95 18.93 26.96
C ASP A 352 -34.23 18.63 27.76
N GLU A 353 -34.58 17.35 27.89
CA GLU A 353 -35.57 16.86 28.85
C GLU A 353 -34.84 16.18 30.01
N ASP A 354 -35.34 16.52 31.20
CA ASP A 354 -34.76 16.32 32.52
C ASP A 354 -34.60 14.85 32.94
N ASP A 355 -33.60 14.66 33.80
CA ASP A 355 -33.37 13.48 34.63
C ASP A 355 -34.60 13.12 35.48
N GLU A 356 -35.13 11.90 35.34
CA GLU A 356 -35.97 11.28 36.36
C GLU A 356 -35.44 9.87 36.71
N ASP A 357 -35.21 9.72 38.01
CA ASP A 357 -34.86 8.52 38.76
C ASP A 357 -35.91 7.41 38.60
N ALA A 358 -35.48 6.14 38.49
CA ALA A 358 -36.15 4.90 38.94
C ALA A 358 -35.58 3.70 38.17
N GLU A 359 -35.46 2.47 38.67
CA GLU A 359 -35.60 1.84 39.98
C GLU A 359 -34.89 0.48 39.85
N ASP A 360 -34.49 -0.07 40.98
CA ASP A 360 -33.99 -1.44 41.16
C ASP A 360 -34.92 -2.49 40.53
N MET A 361 -34.37 -3.42 39.75
CA MET A 361 -35.03 -4.71 39.46
C MET A 361 -34.01 -5.84 39.50
N ASP A 362 -33.89 -6.37 40.72
CA ASP A 362 -34.14 -7.74 41.15
C ASP A 362 -33.79 -8.94 40.26
N GLU A 363 -33.31 -9.95 40.99
CA GLU A 363 -32.79 -11.25 40.59
C GLU A 363 -33.84 -12.13 39.88
N GLY A 364 -33.38 -12.93 38.92
CA GLY A 364 -34.20 -13.92 38.23
C GLY A 364 -33.35 -15.09 37.76
N ASP A 365 -33.09 -16.01 38.68
CA ASP A 365 -32.64 -17.38 38.41
C ASP A 365 -33.71 -18.14 37.61
N GLU A 366 -33.34 -18.73 36.48
CA GLU A 366 -34.09 -19.84 35.90
C GLU A 366 -33.12 -20.95 35.45
N ASP A 367 -33.04 -21.97 36.29
CA ASP A 367 -32.62 -23.33 35.96
C ASP A 367 -33.49 -23.90 34.83
N MET A 368 -32.86 -24.51 33.82
CA MET A 368 -33.55 -25.49 32.97
C MET A 368 -32.77 -26.79 32.89
N ASP A 369 -33.42 -27.79 33.48
CA ASP A 369 -33.10 -29.20 33.53
C ASP A 369 -33.10 -29.92 32.16
N GLU A 370 -32.28 -30.96 32.16
CA GLU A 370 -32.37 -32.27 31.52
C GLU A 370 -33.50 -32.57 30.51
N GLY A 371 -33.08 -33.07 29.34
CA GLY A 371 -33.94 -33.71 28.34
C GLY A 371 -33.22 -34.84 27.60
N GLU A 372 -33.39 -36.05 28.12
CA GLU A 372 -32.87 -37.34 27.68
C GLU A 372 -33.50 -37.86 26.36
N ARG A 373 -32.74 -38.66 25.59
CA ARG A 373 -33.10 -39.88 24.82
C ARG A 373 -32.98 -39.92 23.28
N VAL A 374 -32.08 -40.83 22.87
CA VAL A 374 -32.25 -42.03 22.00
C VAL A 374 -32.79 -41.86 20.57
N GLY A 375 -32.01 -42.35 19.60
CA GLY A 375 -32.48 -42.71 18.26
C GLY A 375 -31.42 -43.33 17.36
N GLU A 376 -31.09 -44.61 17.57
CA GLU A 376 -30.43 -45.49 16.60
C GLU A 376 -31.32 -45.73 15.36
N ALA A 377 -30.73 -45.58 14.16
CA ALA A 377 -31.00 -46.37 12.94
C ALA A 377 -29.92 -45.96 11.91
N GLY A 378 -29.07 -46.80 11.34
CA GLY A 378 -29.32 -48.16 10.87
C GLY A 378 -29.78 -48.11 9.41
N GLY A 379 -28.85 -47.90 8.46
CA GLY A 379 -29.19 -47.74 7.04
C GLY A 379 -28.04 -48.06 6.09
N THR A 380 -27.67 -49.33 6.01
CA THR A 380 -26.89 -49.91 4.91
C THR A 380 -27.65 -49.83 3.59
N LEU A 381 -27.07 -49.23 2.55
CA LEU A 381 -27.39 -49.56 1.15
C LEU A 381 -26.12 -49.75 0.32
N ARG A 382 -25.82 -51.03 0.09
CA ARG A 382 -25.10 -51.53 -1.08
C ARG A 382 -25.87 -51.19 -2.35
N GLY A 383 -25.15 -50.79 -3.39
CA GLY A 383 -25.69 -50.73 -4.74
C GLY A 383 -24.65 -50.26 -5.74
N GLY A 384 -23.73 -51.16 -6.13
CA GLY A 384 -22.94 -50.96 -7.34
C GLY A 384 -23.80 -51.18 -8.57
N ILE A 385 -23.61 -50.36 -9.60
CA ILE A 385 -24.00 -50.65 -10.98
C ILE A 385 -22.89 -50.11 -11.88
N ASP A 386 -22.22 -51.05 -12.55
CA ASP A 386 -21.37 -50.84 -13.72
C ASP A 386 -22.19 -50.23 -14.86
N GLY A 387 -21.62 -49.27 -15.58
CA GLY A 387 -22.27 -48.67 -16.74
C GLY A 387 -21.27 -47.98 -17.66
N GLN A 388 -20.55 -48.78 -18.44
CA GLN A 388 -19.89 -48.33 -19.66
C GLN A 388 -20.93 -47.73 -20.62
N GLY A 389 -20.60 -46.58 -21.20
CA GLY A 389 -21.41 -45.91 -22.20
C GLY A 389 -20.58 -44.88 -22.96
N GLU A 390 -19.78 -45.36 -23.92
CA GLU A 390 -19.42 -44.58 -25.10
C GLU A 390 -20.69 -44.07 -25.79
N VAL A 391 -20.63 -42.85 -26.35
CA VAL A 391 -21.09 -42.47 -27.70
C VAL A 391 -21.46 -40.97 -27.76
N ALA A 392 -21.02 -40.36 -28.86
CA ALA A 392 -21.52 -39.14 -29.51
C ALA A 392 -20.87 -37.80 -29.13
N GLU A 393 -19.72 -37.58 -29.77
CA GLU A 393 -19.45 -36.40 -30.59
C GLU A 393 -20.74 -35.67 -31.06
N ARG A 394 -20.95 -34.45 -30.57
CA ARG A 394 -21.86 -33.47 -31.18
C ARG A 394 -21.20 -32.11 -31.22
N ARG A 395 -20.76 -31.73 -32.42
CA ARG A 395 -20.58 -30.33 -32.84
C ARG A 395 -21.91 -29.58 -32.75
N PRO A 396 -21.88 -28.30 -32.36
CA PRO A 396 -22.59 -27.23 -33.07
C PRO A 396 -21.55 -26.33 -33.75
N ALA A 397 -21.55 -26.20 -35.07
CA ALA A 397 -22.43 -25.30 -35.84
C ALA A 397 -22.24 -23.85 -35.39
N GLY A 398 -21.57 -23.08 -36.26
CA GLY A 398 -21.13 -21.72 -36.03
C GLY A 398 -22.25 -20.71 -35.78
N VAL A 399 -21.86 -19.62 -35.14
CA VAL A 399 -22.60 -18.38 -35.08
C VAL A 399 -21.61 -17.29 -35.45
N ASP A 400 -21.69 -16.91 -36.72
CA ASP A 400 -21.20 -15.65 -37.25
C ASP A 400 -22.28 -14.58 -37.04
N THR A 401 -21.83 -13.32 -36.97
CA THR A 401 -22.59 -12.04 -36.99
C THR A 401 -23.06 -11.47 -35.65
N GLY A 402 -22.51 -10.30 -35.32
CA GLY A 402 -23.00 -9.44 -34.23
C GLY A 402 -22.13 -8.23 -33.85
N GLU A 403 -21.08 -7.88 -34.59
CA GLU A 403 -20.23 -6.72 -34.31
C GLU A 403 -20.73 -5.46 -35.06
N GLU A 404 -21.93 -4.99 -34.72
CA GLU A 404 -22.45 -3.70 -35.21
C GLU A 404 -23.62 -3.21 -34.33
N ALA A 405 -23.36 -2.91 -33.05
CA ALA A 405 -24.37 -2.32 -32.15
C ALA A 405 -23.82 -1.43 -31.03
N ALA A 406 -22.61 -0.85 -31.18
CA ALA A 406 -21.97 -0.02 -30.15
C ALA A 406 -21.57 1.39 -30.63
N ARG A 407 -22.36 2.00 -31.54
CA ARG A 407 -22.17 3.38 -32.01
C ARG A 407 -23.49 4.13 -32.19
N GLU A 408 -24.32 4.24 -31.14
CA GLU A 408 -25.44 5.20 -31.17
C GLU A 408 -26.02 5.56 -29.78
N VAL A 409 -25.20 5.94 -28.78
CA VAL A 409 -25.74 6.45 -27.48
C VAL A 409 -25.02 7.69 -26.90
N LEU A 410 -24.12 8.35 -27.65
CA LEU A 410 -23.34 9.51 -27.14
C LEU A 410 -23.66 10.87 -27.78
N GLU A 411 -24.85 11.04 -28.37
CA GLU A 411 -25.36 12.36 -28.76
C GLU A 411 -26.84 12.54 -28.41
N ARG A 412 -27.16 12.75 -27.12
CA ARG A 412 -28.40 13.44 -26.67
C ARG A 412 -28.36 13.66 -25.16
N GLY A 413 -27.83 14.81 -24.75
CA GLY A 413 -27.81 15.19 -23.34
C GLY A 413 -27.47 16.63 -23.02
N ALA A 414 -27.55 17.55 -23.98
CA ALA A 414 -27.43 18.98 -23.73
C ALA A 414 -28.78 19.67 -23.97
N ALA A 415 -29.49 20.02 -22.89
CA ALA A 415 -30.32 21.23 -22.76
C ALA A 415 -31.26 21.18 -21.52
N ARG A 416 -31.34 22.34 -20.84
CA ARG A 416 -32.25 22.77 -19.75
C ARG A 416 -31.67 22.63 -18.33
N GLY A 417 -31.63 23.67 -17.50
CA GLY A 417 -32.20 25.01 -17.68
C GLY A 417 -31.73 25.99 -16.61
N GLU A 418 -31.83 27.25 -16.98
CA GLU A 418 -31.63 28.45 -16.18
C GLU A 418 -32.79 28.68 -15.18
N GLY A 419 -32.45 29.26 -14.03
CA GLY A 419 -33.35 29.80 -13.01
C GLY A 419 -32.64 29.73 -11.66
N GLY A 420 -32.05 30.77 -11.09
CA GLY A 420 -32.50 32.15 -11.02
C GLY A 420 -33.16 32.34 -9.66
N ASP A 421 -32.38 32.67 -8.62
CA ASP A 421 -32.90 33.42 -7.47
C ASP A 421 -31.79 34.12 -6.70
N THR A 422 -31.92 35.44 -6.62
CA THR A 422 -31.08 36.34 -5.85
C THR A 422 -31.96 36.96 -4.77
N ALA A 423 -31.65 36.70 -3.51
CA ALA A 423 -32.27 37.41 -2.40
C ALA A 423 -31.21 37.76 -1.33
N ASN A 424 -30.95 39.07 -1.26
CA ASN A 424 -30.59 39.86 -0.08
C ASN A 424 -30.62 39.12 1.27
N LEU A 425 -29.58 39.32 2.08
CA LEU A 425 -29.78 39.85 3.43
C LEU A 425 -28.53 40.60 3.93
N ARG A 426 -28.81 41.76 4.51
CA ARG A 426 -27.87 42.76 5.02
C ARG A 426 -27.38 42.38 6.43
N GLY A 427 -26.10 42.62 6.67
CA GLY A 427 -25.61 43.33 7.84
C GLY A 427 -25.23 42.50 9.07
N ARG A 428 -23.95 42.57 9.45
CA ARG A 428 -23.50 42.74 10.83
C ARG A 428 -22.03 43.21 10.88
N ARG A 429 -21.72 43.89 11.98
CA ARG A 429 -20.58 44.79 12.26
C ARG A 429 -19.30 44.03 12.64
N PRO A 430 -18.13 44.70 12.64
CA PRO A 430 -16.87 44.11 13.06
C PRO A 430 -16.76 44.04 14.60
N LEU A 431 -16.33 42.89 15.09
CA LEU A 431 -15.69 42.64 16.39
C LEU A 431 -14.34 42.04 15.98
N GLY A 432 -13.16 42.46 16.40
CA GLY A 432 -12.74 43.11 17.63
C GLY A 432 -11.42 42.42 17.98
N ASP A 433 -10.33 43.17 18.00
CA ASP A 433 -9.00 42.76 18.49
C ASP A 433 -9.08 42.02 19.84
N PRO A 434 -8.17 41.07 20.10
CA PRO A 434 -7.32 41.30 21.26
C PRO A 434 -5.84 40.90 21.04
N ALA A 435 -4.99 41.91 21.16
CA ALA A 435 -3.96 42.02 22.20
C ALA A 435 -3.27 40.74 22.72
N GLN A 436 -1.98 40.64 22.38
CA GLN A 436 -0.85 40.56 23.31
C GLN A 436 -1.04 39.81 24.65
N ARG A 437 -0.44 38.63 24.72
CA ARG A 437 0.24 38.02 25.90
C ARG A 437 1.50 37.34 25.34
N GLY A 438 2.74 37.63 25.73
CA GLY A 438 3.23 38.24 26.96
C GLY A 438 3.25 37.20 28.07
N LEU A 439 4.19 36.24 27.99
CA LEU A 439 4.66 35.47 29.14
C LEU A 439 6.15 35.16 28.94
N ASP A 440 6.93 35.98 29.61
CA ASP A 440 8.27 35.70 30.11
C ASP A 440 8.25 34.43 30.97
N ASN A 441 9.28 33.61 30.87
CA ASN A 441 9.72 32.68 31.91
C ASN A 441 11.23 32.50 31.73
N ASP A 442 11.95 33.45 32.32
CA ASP A 442 13.29 33.26 32.82
C ASP A 442 13.25 32.38 34.09
N ASP A 443 14.43 31.90 34.46
CA ASP A 443 14.88 31.49 35.80
C ASP A 443 14.95 29.98 36.11
N ASP A 444 16.23 29.60 36.25
CA ASP A 444 16.81 28.79 37.33
C ASP A 444 16.50 27.28 37.37
N ASP A 445 17.48 26.46 36.96
CA ASP A 445 17.95 25.44 37.90
C ASP A 445 19.43 25.07 37.67
N ASP A 446 20.14 25.12 38.77
CA ASP A 446 21.58 25.14 38.90
C ASP A 446 22.04 23.84 39.56
N GLY A 447 23.12 23.30 39.01
CA GLY A 447 24.11 22.60 39.82
C GLY A 447 23.81 21.13 40.14
N ARG A 448 24.56 20.25 39.45
CA ARG A 448 25.26 19.20 40.20
C ARG A 448 26.58 18.81 39.56
N ALA A 449 27.64 19.36 40.15
CA ALA A 449 28.99 18.84 40.04
C ALA A 449 29.08 17.48 40.76
N GLY A 450 29.39 16.43 40.02
CA GLY A 450 29.71 15.10 40.51
C GLY A 450 31.07 14.67 39.99
N ARG A 451 32.10 15.03 40.75
CA ARG A 451 33.52 14.69 40.59
C ARG A 451 33.68 13.17 40.67
N ASN A 452 34.35 12.54 39.70
CA ASN A 452 35.02 11.26 39.90
C ASN A 452 36.32 11.25 39.11
N GLU A 453 37.40 11.49 39.85
CA GLU A 453 38.78 11.23 39.44
C GLU A 453 39.11 9.73 39.59
N GLU A 454 40.19 9.32 38.92
CA GLU A 454 41.00 8.13 39.12
C GLU A 454 40.55 6.79 38.49
N ARG A 455 41.02 6.54 37.27
CA ARG A 455 42.10 5.54 37.07
C ARG A 455 42.66 5.59 35.65
N GLY A 456 43.89 6.08 35.54
CA GLY A 456 44.73 5.84 34.39
C GLY A 456 45.10 4.36 34.30
N ARG A 457 44.99 3.81 33.11
CA ARG A 457 45.83 2.71 32.63
C ARG A 457 46.25 3.06 31.21
N ASP A 458 47.52 3.39 31.11
CA ASP A 458 48.28 3.43 29.88
C ASP A 458 48.23 2.02 29.25
N PHE A 459 47.73 1.96 28.02
CA PHE A 459 47.96 0.84 27.09
C PHE A 459 48.38 1.49 25.78
N ASP A 460 49.68 1.77 25.70
CA ASP A 460 50.39 1.94 24.44
C ASP A 460 50.47 0.55 23.79
N ASP A 461 49.57 0.26 22.85
CA ASP A 461 49.74 -0.81 21.87
C ASP A 461 49.72 -0.15 20.49
N GLU A 462 50.90 0.35 20.10
CA GLU A 462 51.24 0.66 18.71
C GLU A 462 51.24 -0.67 17.93
N ARG A 463 50.07 -1.08 17.44
CA ARG A 463 50.00 -2.02 16.32
C ARG A 463 50.16 -1.22 15.03
N GLU A 464 51.40 -1.23 14.55
CA GLU A 464 51.69 -1.14 13.12
C GLU A 464 50.75 -2.12 12.39
N PHE A 465 49.76 -1.56 11.70
CA PHE A 465 49.07 -2.27 10.63
C PHE A 465 49.97 -2.08 9.41
N ASP A 466 50.69 -3.13 9.07
CA ASP A 466 51.35 -3.26 7.77
C ASP A 466 50.29 -3.01 6.69
N GLU A 467 50.51 -1.94 5.91
CA GLU A 467 49.89 -1.75 4.60
C GLU A 467 50.37 -2.90 3.71
N GLU A 468 49.63 -4.01 3.72
CA GLU A 468 49.75 -5.01 2.67
C GLU A 468 49.19 -4.38 1.39
N ASP A 469 50.11 -4.06 0.48
CA ASP A 469 49.85 -3.68 -0.90
C ASP A 469 48.93 -4.73 -1.55
N ASP A 470 47.65 -4.37 -1.70
CA ASP A 470 46.72 -5.06 -2.59
C ASP A 470 47.19 -4.81 -4.04
N GLU A 471 48.12 -5.65 -4.51
CA GLU A 471 48.42 -5.82 -5.93
C GLU A 471 47.12 -6.23 -6.64
N GLU A 472 46.49 -5.28 -7.33
CA GLU A 472 45.42 -5.56 -8.28
C GLU A 472 45.93 -6.60 -9.29
N PRO A 473 45.25 -7.75 -9.44
CA PRO A 473 45.64 -8.74 -10.43
C PRO A 473 45.48 -8.12 -11.82
N GLU A 474 46.60 -8.00 -12.54
CA GLU A 474 46.58 -7.60 -13.95
C GLU A 474 45.62 -8.52 -14.73
N PRO A 475 44.76 -7.98 -15.60
CA PRO A 475 43.94 -8.79 -16.48
C PRO A 475 44.85 -9.63 -17.38
N ASP A 476 44.64 -10.94 -17.34
CA ASP A 476 45.34 -11.91 -18.18
C ASP A 476 44.85 -11.72 -19.63
N ASP A 477 45.64 -11.01 -20.44
CA ASP A 477 45.40 -10.65 -21.85
C ASP A 477 45.43 -11.87 -22.82
N ARG A 478 44.98 -13.05 -22.37
CA ARG A 478 45.17 -14.30 -23.11
C ARG A 478 43.86 -14.99 -23.44
N TYR A 479 42.96 -14.29 -24.15
CA TYR A 479 41.91 -14.91 -24.99
C TYR A 479 41.52 -13.97 -26.14
N GLU A 480 42.46 -13.74 -27.06
CA GLU A 480 42.12 -13.40 -28.45
C GLU A 480 42.08 -14.71 -29.25
N ASP A 481 41.03 -15.50 -29.08
CA ASP A 481 40.68 -16.52 -30.08
C ASP A 481 39.80 -15.82 -31.12
N GLU A 482 40.37 -15.68 -32.32
CA GLU A 482 39.72 -15.24 -33.54
C GLU A 482 38.45 -16.09 -33.80
N ILE A 483 37.27 -15.51 -33.55
CA ILE A 483 36.02 -16.05 -34.08
C ILE A 483 35.90 -15.53 -35.51
N ASP A 484 36.10 -16.44 -36.46
CA ASP A 484 35.95 -16.25 -37.90
C ASP A 484 34.48 -15.92 -38.22
N PRO A 485 34.14 -14.73 -38.76
CA PRO A 485 32.76 -14.31 -38.96
C PRO A 485 32.04 -14.94 -40.18
N GLU A 486 32.59 -16.00 -40.79
CA GLU A 486 32.05 -16.57 -42.04
C GLU A 486 31.11 -17.79 -41.89
N GLU A 487 30.82 -18.31 -40.69
CA GLU A 487 29.97 -19.50 -40.51
C GLU A 487 28.57 -19.27 -39.86
N ALA A 488 28.17 -18.03 -39.58
CA ALA A 488 26.93 -17.75 -38.85
C ALA A 488 25.67 -17.51 -39.72
N GLU A 489 25.70 -17.76 -41.03
CA GLU A 489 24.56 -17.48 -41.94
C GLU A 489 23.77 -18.72 -42.44
N GLU A 490 24.09 -19.95 -42.04
CA GLU A 490 23.39 -21.15 -42.59
C GLU A 490 22.35 -21.86 -41.69
N GLU A 491 22.05 -21.41 -40.47
CA GLU A 491 21.09 -22.12 -39.58
C GLU A 491 19.74 -21.42 -39.32
N PHE A 492 19.36 -20.43 -40.14
CA PHE A 492 18.04 -19.76 -40.02
C PHE A 492 17.14 -19.90 -41.25
N GLU A 493 17.12 -21.07 -41.90
CA GLU A 493 15.96 -21.53 -42.69
C GLU A 493 15.78 -23.04 -42.55
N GLY A 494 14.87 -23.45 -41.65
CA GLY A 494 14.45 -24.84 -41.44
C GLY A 494 13.07 -24.93 -40.80
#